data_AF-A0A9N9BIA4-F1
#
_entry.id   AF-A0A9N9BIA4-F1
#
_cell.length_a   1.000
_cell.length_b   1.000
_cell.length_c   1.000
_cell.angle_alpha   90.00
_cell.angle_beta   90.00
_cell.angle_gamma   90.00
#
_symmetry.space_group_name_H-M   'P 1'
#
loop_
_entity.id
_entity.type
_entity.pdbx_description
1 polymer ?
#
loop_
_entity_poly.entity_id
_entity_poly.type
_entity_poly.pdbx_seq_one_letter_code
_entity_poly.pdbx_strand_id
1 'polypeptide(L)'
;MSIAAPFVKDFKEYGVNNIRVMAANEDPSGEPYPMYSALMNSPEEYDENVFEGLDFVEPRCQKIHVYQNLVHARRSTVNGKLYLDDPVIFAWELANEPQVIEDSSAHSIIYEWIDSAAKFIKSLNPNHLVSTGTEGKTGKNGFDTYK
;
A
#
# COMPACT_ATOMS: atom_id res chain seq x y z
N MET A 1 1.59 -7.49 31.20
CA MET A 1 2.57 -8.53 30.82
C MET A 1 2.74 -8.38 29.32
N SER A 2 3.84 -7.76 28.86
CA SER A 2 4.04 -7.45 27.44
C SER A 2 4.47 -8.72 26.71
N ILE A 3 3.66 -9.16 25.76
CA ILE A 3 4.03 -10.18 24.79
C ILE A 3 4.89 -9.46 23.75
N ALA A 4 6.20 -9.39 23.97
CA ALA A 4 7.11 -8.99 22.91
C ALA A 4 7.03 -10.08 21.82
N ALA A 5 6.48 -9.73 20.65
CA ALA A 5 6.46 -10.62 19.51
C ALA A 5 7.91 -11.06 19.17
N PRO A 6 8.20 -12.37 19.05
CA PRO A 6 9.57 -12.89 18.95
C PRO A 6 10.31 -12.59 17.63
N PHE A 7 9.78 -11.69 16.79
CA PHE A 7 10.21 -11.53 15.39
C PHE A 7 10.86 -10.19 15.02
N VAL A 8 11.05 -9.25 15.94
CA VAL A 8 11.39 -7.88 15.54
C VAL A 8 12.90 -7.64 15.60
N LYS A 9 13.62 -8.24 14.64
CA LYS A 9 14.96 -7.77 14.28
C LYS A 9 14.81 -6.49 13.46
N ASP A 10 15.62 -5.48 13.75
CA ASP A 10 15.65 -4.28 12.91
C ASP A 10 16.19 -4.68 11.53
N PHE A 11 15.36 -4.55 10.49
CA PHE A 11 15.70 -4.92 9.12
C PHE A 11 17.00 -4.24 8.64
N LYS A 12 17.30 -3.07 9.21
CA LYS A 12 18.53 -2.31 8.95
C LYS A 12 19.79 -3.08 9.37
N GLU A 13 19.75 -3.84 10.46
CA GLU A 13 20.88 -4.65 10.94
C GLU A 13 21.27 -5.75 9.93
N TYR A 14 20.35 -6.12 9.04
CA TYR A 14 20.52 -7.15 8.03
C TYR A 14 20.69 -6.57 6.62
N GLY A 15 20.89 -5.24 6.50
CA GLY A 15 21.10 -4.56 5.22
C GLY A 15 19.83 -4.38 4.38
N VAL A 16 18.64 -4.67 4.94
CA VAL A 16 17.36 -4.41 4.26
C VAL A 16 17.01 -2.93 4.43
N ASN A 17 16.93 -2.22 3.32
CA ASN A 17 16.66 -0.78 3.28
C ASN A 17 15.25 -0.44 2.78
N ASN A 18 14.62 -1.29 1.97
CA ASN A 18 13.29 -1.05 1.43
C ASN A 18 12.39 -2.25 1.69
N ILE A 19 11.14 -1.99 2.08
CA ILE A 19 10.11 -3.02 2.23
C ILE A 19 8.84 -2.59 1.49
N ARG A 20 8.21 -3.56 0.83
CA ARG A 20 6.87 -3.44 0.27
C ARG A 20 5.87 -3.98 1.29
N VAL A 21 4.91 -3.15 1.70
CA VAL A 21 3.91 -3.51 2.71
C VAL A 21 2.52 -3.38 2.11
N MET A 22 1.76 -4.48 2.15
CA MET A 22 0.35 -4.47 1.82
C MET A 22 -0.41 -3.88 3.01
N ALA A 23 -1.00 -2.68 2.84
CA ALA A 23 -1.74 -2.02 3.91
C ALA A 23 -3.23 -2.32 3.91
N ALA A 24 -3.73 -2.99 2.87
CA ALA A 24 -5.14 -3.30 2.74
C ALA A 24 -5.35 -4.56 1.91
N ASN A 25 -6.32 -5.35 2.33
CA ASN A 25 -6.85 -6.52 1.65
C ASN A 25 -8.38 -6.48 1.70
N GLU A 26 -9.00 -7.16 0.75
CA GLU A 26 -10.45 -7.27 0.65
C GLU A 26 -11.02 -8.16 1.76
N ASP A 27 -12.33 -8.03 1.99
CA ASP A 27 -13.06 -8.76 3.01
C ASP A 27 -12.85 -10.28 2.85
N PRO A 28 -12.43 -11.00 3.91
CA PRO A 28 -12.29 -12.45 3.91
C PRO A 28 -13.59 -13.24 3.62
N SER A 29 -14.76 -12.59 3.60
CA SER A 29 -16.05 -13.27 3.50
C SER A 29 -16.27 -13.96 2.14
N GLY A 30 -16.07 -15.29 2.13
CA GLY A 30 -16.41 -16.15 1.00
C GLY A 30 -15.22 -16.83 0.31
N GLU A 31 -13.99 -16.46 0.64
CA GLU A 31 -12.78 -17.05 0.06
C GLU A 31 -12.26 -18.25 0.88
N PRO A 32 -11.71 -19.31 0.22
CA PRO A 32 -11.22 -20.50 0.91
C PRO A 32 -9.95 -20.26 1.74
N TYR A 33 -9.16 -19.24 1.40
CA TYR A 33 -7.91 -18.89 2.07
C TYR A 33 -7.79 -17.36 2.19
N PRO A 34 -8.59 -16.72 3.05
CA PRO A 34 -8.60 -15.28 3.08
C PRO A 34 -7.39 -14.75 3.86
N MET A 35 -6.98 -13.53 3.49
CA MET A 35 -6.12 -12.74 4.34
C MET A 35 -6.99 -12.14 5.46
N TYR A 36 -6.75 -12.53 6.70
CA TYR A 36 -7.57 -12.09 7.84
C TYR A 36 -7.22 -10.67 8.27
N SER A 37 -8.26 -9.96 8.75
CA SER A 37 -8.34 -8.50 8.98
C SER A 37 -8.27 -7.69 7.70
N ALA A 38 -9.44 -7.35 7.14
CA ALA A 38 -9.52 -6.33 6.10
C ALA A 38 -9.20 -4.95 6.70
N LEU A 39 -8.54 -4.08 5.93
CA LEU A 39 -8.29 -2.71 6.40
C LEU A 39 -9.60 -1.95 6.67
N MET A 40 -10.61 -2.18 5.83
CA MET A 40 -11.91 -1.51 5.89
C MET A 40 -13.01 -2.58 5.93
N ASN A 41 -13.69 -2.69 7.08
CA ASN A 41 -14.75 -3.67 7.29
C ASN A 41 -16.07 -3.24 6.63
N SER A 42 -16.32 -1.94 6.57
CA SER A 42 -17.43 -1.33 5.84
C SER A 42 -17.01 0.08 5.40
N PRO A 43 -17.70 0.72 4.43
CA PRO A 43 -17.33 2.08 4.01
C PRO A 43 -17.15 3.02 5.20
N GLU A 44 -15.95 3.62 5.30
CA GLU A 44 -15.53 4.52 6.38
C GLU A 44 -15.32 3.86 7.76
N GLU A 45 -15.50 2.54 7.89
CA GLU A 45 -15.19 1.76 9.09
C GLU A 45 -13.90 0.96 8.91
N TYR A 46 -12.81 1.45 9.51
CA TYR A 46 -11.48 0.87 9.39
C TYR A 46 -11.11 0.00 10.61
N ASP A 47 -10.36 -1.08 10.37
CA ASP A 47 -9.74 -1.88 11.44
C ASP A 47 -8.46 -1.19 11.95
N GLU A 48 -8.55 -0.55 13.12
CA GLU A 48 -7.43 0.15 13.74
C GLU A 48 -6.25 -0.78 14.06
N ASN A 49 -6.48 -2.09 14.26
CA ASN A 49 -5.37 -3.02 14.51
C ASN A 49 -4.45 -3.15 13.28
N VAL A 50 -5.01 -3.01 12.08
CA VAL A 50 -4.23 -2.99 10.84
C VAL A 50 -3.38 -1.72 10.78
N PHE A 51 -3.95 -0.56 11.13
CA PHE A 51 -3.20 0.69 11.20
C PHE A 51 -2.11 0.68 12.27
N GLU A 52 -2.37 0.14 13.47
CA GLU A 52 -1.36 0.00 14.52
C GLU A 52 -0.21 -0.91 14.07
N GLY A 53 -0.52 -1.98 13.32
CA GLY A 53 0.49 -2.84 12.69
C GLY A 53 1.36 -2.08 11.68
N LEU A 54 0.75 -1.22 10.86
CA LEU A 54 1.48 -0.38 9.90
C LEU A 54 2.35 0.66 10.60
N ASP A 55 1.82 1.35 11.61
CA ASP A 55 2.56 2.31 12.45
C ASP A 55 3.77 1.64 13.11
N PHE A 56 3.64 0.36 13.49
CA PHE A 56 4.73 -0.41 14.05
C PHE A 56 5.83 -0.73 13.02
N VAL A 57 5.50 -1.02 11.76
CA VAL A 57 6.51 -1.35 10.74
C VAL A 57 7.28 -0.10 10.27
N GLU A 58 6.61 1.06 10.23
CA GLU A 58 7.14 2.35 9.78
C GLU A 58 8.57 2.66 10.28
N PRO A 59 8.84 2.80 11.58
CA PRO A 59 10.15 3.27 12.06
C PRO A 59 11.29 2.24 11.86
N ARG A 60 10.95 0.99 11.54
CA ARG A 60 11.88 -0.15 11.48
C ARG A 60 12.45 -0.38 10.08
N CYS A 61 11.99 0.37 9.08
CA CYS A 61 12.49 0.33 7.73
C CYS A 61 13.25 1.63 7.40
N GLN A 62 14.12 1.63 6.39
CA GLN A 62 14.62 2.91 5.87
C GLN A 62 13.61 3.51 4.91
N LYS A 63 12.95 2.65 4.12
CA LYS A 63 11.88 3.07 3.22
C LYS A 63 10.76 2.03 3.07
N ILE A 64 9.52 2.49 2.91
CA ILE A 64 8.32 1.66 2.77
C ILE A 64 7.54 2.06 1.52
N HIS A 65 7.02 1.04 0.83
CA HIS A 65 5.99 1.17 -0.20
C HIS A 65 4.68 0.70 0.38
N VAL A 66 3.65 1.55 0.33
CA VAL A 66 2.32 1.24 0.86
C VAL A 66 1.32 1.03 -0.27
N TYR A 67 0.48 0.04 -0.08
CA TYR A 67 -0.62 -0.30 -0.99
C TYR A 67 -1.93 0.43 -0.60
N GLN A 68 -2.60 1.07 -1.56
CA GLN A 68 -3.92 1.76 -1.47
C GLN A 68 -4.01 3.21 -0.97
N ASN A 69 -5.05 3.89 -1.47
CA ASN A 69 -5.25 5.34 -1.44
C ASN A 69 -5.76 5.93 -0.09
N LEU A 70 -6.18 5.11 0.88
CA LEU A 70 -6.88 5.60 2.07
C LEU A 70 -5.95 5.89 3.25
N VAL A 71 -4.71 5.41 3.21
CA VAL A 71 -3.75 5.51 4.31
C VAL A 71 -3.06 6.88 4.37
N HIS A 72 -3.18 7.71 3.32
CA HIS A 72 -2.49 9.00 3.21
C HIS A 72 -2.77 9.96 4.38
N ALA A 73 -4.00 9.99 4.88
CA ALA A 73 -4.41 10.88 5.97
C ALA A 73 -4.05 10.33 7.37
N ARG A 74 -3.49 9.12 7.47
CA ARG A 74 -3.16 8.49 8.75
C ARG A 74 -2.05 9.25 9.45
N ARG A 75 -2.25 9.53 10.73
CA ARG A 75 -1.18 9.95 11.65
C ARG A 75 -0.66 8.73 12.39
N SER A 76 0.63 8.43 12.25
CA SER A 76 1.28 7.34 12.97
C SER A 76 1.14 7.56 14.48
N THR A 77 0.64 6.55 15.18
CA THR A 77 0.61 6.53 16.66
C THR A 77 1.99 6.37 17.28
N VAL A 78 2.96 5.86 16.51
CA VAL A 78 4.32 5.60 17.00
C VAL A 78 5.19 6.86 16.96
N ASN A 79 5.09 7.65 15.90
CA ASN A 79 5.97 8.82 15.70
C ASN A 79 5.22 10.16 15.57
N GLY A 80 3.89 10.15 15.50
CA GLY A 80 3.03 11.33 15.46
C GLY A 80 2.99 12.06 14.11
N LYS A 81 3.70 11.61 13.08
CA LYS A 81 3.68 12.22 11.74
C LYS A 81 2.51 11.72 10.91
N LEU A 82 2.04 12.55 9.99
CA LEU A 82 1.19 12.06 8.91
C LEU A 82 2.02 11.20 7.98
N TYR A 83 1.44 10.13 7.46
CA TYR A 83 2.11 9.27 6.47
C TYR A 83 2.56 10.07 5.24
N LEU A 84 1.79 11.10 4.86
CA LEU A 84 2.14 12.04 3.80
C LEU A 84 3.40 12.89 4.10
N ASP A 85 3.74 13.09 5.37
CA ASP A 85 4.90 13.90 5.79
C ASP A 85 6.07 13.02 6.24
N ASP A 86 5.92 11.69 6.22
CA ASP A 86 6.93 10.77 6.70
C ASP A 86 7.90 10.37 5.58
N PRO A 87 9.18 10.78 5.61
CA PRO A 87 10.14 10.43 4.57
C PRO A 87 10.46 8.94 4.50
N VAL A 88 10.07 8.14 5.51
CA VAL A 88 10.18 6.68 5.46
C VAL A 88 9.18 6.10 4.47
N ILE A 89 8.01 6.71 4.29
CA ILE A 89 7.03 6.29 3.27
C ILE A 89 7.29 7.11 2.01
N PHE A 90 7.97 6.51 1.04
CA PHE A 90 8.45 7.24 -0.14
C PHE A 90 7.70 6.88 -1.43
N ALA A 91 6.93 5.79 -1.42
CA ALA A 91 6.24 5.29 -2.60
C ALA A 91 4.87 4.71 -2.26
N TRP A 92 3.93 4.88 -3.19
CA TRP A 92 2.59 4.30 -3.13
C TRP A 92 2.37 3.38 -4.33
N GLU A 93 1.86 2.18 -4.08
CA GLU A 93 1.39 1.29 -5.13
C GLU A 93 -0.14 1.27 -5.16
N LEU A 94 -0.72 1.58 -6.31
CA LEU A 94 -2.17 1.80 -6.44
C LEU A 94 -2.98 0.50 -6.37
N ALA A 95 -2.54 -0.53 -7.10
CA ALA A 95 -3.18 -1.84 -7.22
C ALA A 95 -2.11 -2.94 -6.98
N ASN A 96 -2.47 -4.07 -6.35
CA ASN A 96 -1.62 -5.26 -6.41
C ASN A 96 -2.03 -6.03 -7.65
N GLU A 97 -1.14 -6.11 -8.63
CA GLU A 97 -1.34 -6.87 -9.87
C GLU A 97 -2.72 -6.61 -10.50
N PRO A 98 -3.06 -5.35 -10.83
CA PRO A 98 -4.34 -5.04 -11.47
C PRO A 98 -4.51 -5.88 -12.74
N GLN A 99 -5.60 -6.64 -12.81
CA GLN A 99 -5.96 -7.45 -13.98
C GLN A 99 -7.22 -6.91 -14.62
N VAL A 100 -7.26 -6.96 -15.95
CA VAL A 100 -8.46 -6.68 -16.74
C VAL A 100 -8.73 -7.90 -17.60
N ILE A 101 -10.00 -8.28 -17.72
CA ILE A 101 -10.42 -9.34 -18.64
C ILE A 101 -10.08 -8.89 -20.07
N GLU A 102 -9.39 -9.75 -20.84
CA GLU A 102 -9.03 -9.49 -22.24
C GLU A 102 -10.30 -9.11 -23.05
N ASP A 103 -10.17 -8.17 -23.99
CA ASP A 103 -11.24 -7.64 -24.87
C ASP A 103 -12.42 -6.90 -24.18
N SER A 104 -12.22 -6.41 -22.96
CA SER A 104 -13.22 -5.56 -22.29
C SER A 104 -12.91 -4.06 -22.37
N SER A 105 -13.96 -3.23 -22.36
CA SER A 105 -13.87 -1.76 -22.19
C SER A 105 -13.31 -1.35 -20.82
N ALA A 106 -13.12 -2.29 -19.90
CA ALA A 106 -12.56 -2.02 -18.58
C ALA A 106 -11.08 -1.62 -18.62
N HIS A 107 -10.37 -1.86 -19.74
CA HIS A 107 -9.00 -1.40 -19.92
C HIS A 107 -8.89 0.13 -19.83
N SER A 108 -9.74 0.88 -20.54
CA SER A 108 -9.68 2.34 -20.48
C SER A 108 -10.05 2.87 -19.10
N ILE A 109 -11.03 2.24 -18.44
CA ILE A 109 -11.50 2.62 -17.10
C ILE A 109 -10.38 2.47 -16.07
N ILE A 110 -9.62 1.36 -16.10
CA ILE A 110 -8.53 1.19 -15.13
C ILE A 110 -7.38 2.17 -15.37
N TYR A 111 -7.07 2.53 -16.61
CA TYR A 111 -6.08 3.57 -16.92
C TYR A 111 -6.52 4.95 -16.43
N GLU A 112 -7.79 5.31 -16.61
CA GLU A 112 -8.36 6.56 -16.09
C GLU A 112 -8.34 6.60 -14.55
N TRP A 113 -8.66 5.47 -13.90
CA TRP A 113 -8.57 5.36 -12.46
C TRP A 113 -7.13 5.48 -11.95
N ILE A 114 -6.18 4.79 -12.59
CA ILE A 114 -4.75 4.87 -12.28
C ILE A 114 -4.23 6.31 -12.41
N ASP A 115 -4.53 6.98 -13.52
CA ASP A 115 -4.09 8.36 -13.78
C ASP A 115 -4.70 9.35 -12.78
N SER A 116 -5.99 9.23 -12.49
CA SER A 116 -6.68 10.08 -11.51
C SER A 116 -6.17 9.85 -10.08
N ALA A 117 -5.96 8.61 -9.67
CA ALA A 117 -5.38 8.28 -8.37
C ALA A 117 -3.95 8.80 -8.24
N ALA A 118 -3.10 8.62 -9.25
CA ALA A 118 -1.73 9.14 -9.24
C ALA A 118 -1.71 10.67 -9.14
N LYS A 119 -2.54 11.37 -9.92
CA LYS A 119 -2.68 12.84 -9.83
C LYS A 119 -3.15 13.29 -8.46
N PHE A 120 -4.11 12.58 -7.86
CA PHE A 120 -4.59 12.88 -6.51
C PHE A 120 -3.45 12.77 -5.49
N ILE A 121 -2.71 11.65 -5.46
CA ILE A 121 -1.57 11.47 -4.56
C ILE A 121 -0.51 12.56 -4.76
N LYS A 122 -0.16 12.85 -6.02
CA LYS A 122 0.81 13.90 -6.36
C LYS A 122 0.34 15.29 -5.95
N SER A 123 -0.97 15.54 -5.94
CA SER A 123 -1.54 16.79 -5.45
C SER A 123 -1.43 16.94 -3.93
N LEU A 124 -1.42 15.82 -3.19
CA LEU A 124 -1.21 15.80 -1.74
C LEU A 124 0.27 15.93 -1.40
N ASN A 125 1.14 15.20 -2.10
CA ASN A 125 2.59 15.31 -1.96
C ASN A 125 3.31 15.04 -3.29
N PRO A 126 3.93 16.05 -3.92
CA PRO A 126 4.60 15.89 -5.22
C PRO A 126 5.88 15.04 -5.14
N ASN A 127 6.48 14.90 -3.96
CA ASN A 127 7.76 14.19 -3.77
C ASN A 127 7.60 12.67 -3.63
N HIS A 128 6.41 12.16 -3.28
CA HIS A 128 6.18 10.73 -3.13
C HIS A 128 6.12 10.05 -4.50
N LEU A 129 6.75 8.90 -4.64
CA LEU A 129 6.65 8.08 -5.84
C LEU A 129 5.27 7.41 -5.90
N VAL A 130 4.78 7.18 -7.12
CA VAL A 130 3.53 6.43 -7.35
C VAL A 130 3.81 5.37 -8.41
N SER A 131 3.34 4.15 -8.15
CA SER A 131 3.49 2.95 -8.96
C SER A 131 2.13 2.27 -9.10
N THR A 132 1.94 1.50 -10.18
CA THR A 132 0.74 0.72 -10.43
C THR A 132 0.74 -0.66 -9.77
N GLY A 133 1.91 -1.20 -9.39
CA GLY A 133 2.05 -2.55 -8.84
C GLY A 133 1.75 -3.67 -9.85
N THR A 134 2.04 -3.45 -11.13
CA THR A 134 1.74 -4.40 -12.23
C THR A 134 2.46 -5.72 -12.12
N GLU A 135 1.79 -6.79 -12.54
CA GLU A 135 2.42 -8.08 -12.82
C GLU A 135 3.40 -7.95 -14.00
N GLY A 136 4.59 -8.54 -13.87
CA GLY A 136 5.54 -8.67 -14.97
C GLY A 136 5.07 -9.73 -15.97
N LYS A 137 4.21 -9.40 -16.92
CA LYS A 137 3.84 -10.33 -18.00
C LYS A 137 4.97 -10.41 -19.02
N THR A 138 5.43 -11.63 -19.31
CA THR A 138 6.40 -11.98 -20.36
C THR A 138 5.88 -11.55 -21.75
N GLY A 139 6.04 -10.27 -22.09
CA GLY A 139 5.78 -9.71 -23.41
C GLY A 139 4.33 -9.34 -23.74
N LYS A 140 3.41 -9.27 -22.77
CA LYS A 140 2.05 -8.71 -22.97
C LYS A 140 1.95 -7.36 -22.25
N ASN A 141 1.71 -6.31 -23.03
CA ASN A 141 1.60 -4.89 -22.66
C ASN A 141 1.31 -4.64 -21.17
N GLY A 142 2.35 -4.30 -20.40
CA GLY A 142 2.23 -3.89 -19.01
C GLY A 142 1.58 -2.50 -18.88
N PHE A 143 1.05 -2.19 -17.70
CA PHE A 143 0.55 -0.85 -17.39
C PHE A 143 1.75 0.07 -17.09
N ASP A 144 2.42 0.54 -18.14
CA ASP A 144 3.42 1.60 -18.00
C ASP A 144 2.73 2.88 -17.56
N THR A 145 3.13 3.43 -16.40
CA THR A 145 2.64 4.73 -15.93
C THR A 145 3.74 5.76 -15.86
N TYR A 146 3.28 7.02 -15.97
CA TYR A 146 4.01 8.24 -16.27
C TYR A 146 5.36 8.43 -15.55
N LYS A 147 6.36 8.85 -16.34
CA LYS A 147 7.63 9.40 -15.87
C LYS A 147 7.46 10.81 -15.30
#